data_AF-A0AAN8DZ71-F1
#
_entry.id   AF-A0AAN8DZ71-F1
#
_cell.length_a   1.000
_cell.length_b   1.000
_cell.length_c   1.000
_cell.angle_alpha   90.00
_cell.angle_beta   90.00
_cell.angle_gamma   90.00
#
_symmetry.space_group_name_H-M   'P 1'
#
loop_
_entity.id
_entity.type
_entity.pdbx_description
1 polymer ?
#
loop_
_entity_poly.entity_id
_entity_poly.type
_entity_poly.pdbx_seq_one_letter_code
_entity_poly.pdbx_strand_id
1 'polypeptide(L)'
;MSPTDGSGEEGVCEASHSDSIFSRLEELRFRLEQQMGFEKFIEAYNKIKAIHEDEDENMALGSSLVFSTLGTEHQHLYPNILHLVMADGAYQEDNDE
;
A
#
# COMPACT_ATOMS: atom_id res chain seq x y z
N MET A 1 -2.80 -57.88 9.12
CA MET A 1 -3.17 -57.20 7.85
C MET A 1 -2.90 -55.72 8.06
N SER A 2 -2.12 -55.13 7.16
CA SER A 2 -1.95 -53.67 6.88
C SER A 2 -2.17 -53.49 5.35
N PRO A 3 -2.15 -52.31 4.67
CA PRO A 3 -1.90 -50.90 5.08
C PRO A 3 -3.12 -50.30 5.85
N THR A 4 -3.40 -49.00 5.99
CA THR A 4 -2.96 -47.70 5.41
C THR A 4 -3.13 -46.61 6.49
N ASP A 5 -2.44 -45.47 6.59
CA ASP A 5 -1.93 -44.42 5.68
C ASP A 5 -3.00 -43.59 4.95
N GLY A 6 -2.91 -42.27 5.08
CA GLY A 6 -3.94 -41.31 4.65
C GLY A 6 -3.74 -39.93 5.25
N SER A 7 -2.55 -39.35 5.08
CA SER A 7 -2.41 -37.89 5.19
C SER A 7 -3.32 -37.22 4.16
N GLY A 8 -4.12 -36.26 4.63
CA GLY A 8 -4.86 -35.29 3.83
C GLY A 8 -4.91 -34.03 4.68
N GLU A 9 -3.83 -33.26 4.66
CA GLU A 9 -3.76 -32.06 3.82
C GLU A 9 -4.79 -31.04 4.31
N GLU A 10 -4.27 -30.10 5.11
CA GLU A 10 -4.79 -28.75 5.34
C GLU A 10 -6.05 -28.40 4.54
N GLY A 11 -7.21 -28.73 5.13
CA GLY A 11 -8.50 -28.41 4.58
C GLY A 11 -8.72 -26.91 4.59
N VAL A 12 -8.24 -26.26 3.52
CA VAL A 12 -8.48 -24.88 3.06
C VAL A 12 -8.74 -23.93 4.21
N CYS A 13 -7.71 -23.18 4.62
CA CYS A 13 -7.89 -21.99 5.44
C CYS A 13 -9.01 -21.16 4.80
N GLU A 14 -10.15 -21.10 5.47
CA GLU A 14 -11.35 -20.49 4.94
C GLU A 14 -11.00 -19.04 4.63
N ALA A 15 -11.05 -18.64 3.36
CA ALA A 15 -10.73 -17.29 2.91
C ALA A 15 -11.83 -16.27 3.30
N SER A 16 -12.46 -16.51 4.45
CA SER A 16 -13.17 -15.53 5.27
C SER A 16 -12.17 -14.67 6.07
N HIS A 17 -11.08 -14.26 5.42
CA HIS A 17 -10.56 -12.93 5.68
C HIS A 17 -11.71 -11.98 5.40
N SER A 18 -12.36 -11.51 6.46
CA SER A 18 -13.30 -10.39 6.39
C SER A 18 -12.61 -9.30 5.60
N ASP A 19 -13.18 -8.97 4.43
CA ASP A 19 -12.60 -8.15 3.36
C ASP A 19 -12.54 -6.67 3.79
N SER A 20 -11.79 -6.45 4.86
CA SER A 20 -11.70 -5.23 5.63
C SER A 20 -10.82 -4.25 4.87
N ILE A 21 -11.18 -2.97 4.97
CA ILE A 21 -10.40 -1.89 4.37
C ILE A 21 -8.93 -2.00 4.82
N PHE A 22 -8.68 -2.36 6.10
CA PHE A 22 -7.33 -2.61 6.61
C PHE A 22 -6.59 -3.71 5.84
N SER A 23 -7.18 -4.90 5.66
CA SER A 23 -6.56 -6.01 4.94
C SER A 23 -6.28 -5.67 3.48
N ARG A 24 -7.16 -4.87 2.86
CA ARG A 24 -7.00 -4.40 1.47
C ARG A 24 -5.89 -3.34 1.33
N LEU A 25 -5.74 -2.44 2.31
CA LEU A 25 -4.64 -1.48 2.38
C LEU A 25 -3.30 -2.17 2.66
N GLU A 26 -3.29 -3.19 3.52
CA GLU A 26 -2.10 -4.01 3.81
C GLU A 26 -1.64 -4.81 2.58
N GLU A 27 -2.56 -5.44 1.83
CA GLU A 27 -2.23 -6.08 0.54
C GLU A 27 -1.67 -5.07 -0.48
N LEU A 28 -2.28 -3.87 -0.56
CA LEU A 28 -1.83 -2.82 -1.47
C LEU A 28 -0.41 -2.36 -1.13
N ARG A 29 -0.12 -2.14 0.15
CA ARG A 29 1.22 -1.82 0.67
C ARG A 29 2.22 -2.92 0.34
N PHE A 30 1.90 -4.17 0.65
CA PHE A 30 2.79 -5.31 0.37
C PHE A 30 3.13 -5.44 -1.12
N ARG A 31 2.14 -5.21 -2.00
CA ARG A 31 2.34 -5.23 -3.45
C ARG A 31 3.24 -4.10 -3.95
N LEU A 32 3.12 -2.90 -3.37
CA LEU A 32 4.01 -1.78 -3.67
C LEU A 32 5.45 -2.09 -3.23
N GLU A 33 5.64 -2.56 -2.00
CA GLU A 33 6.95 -2.97 -1.46
C GLU A 33 7.63 -4.04 -2.34
N GLN A 34 6.87 -5.02 -2.85
CA GLN A 34 7.40 -6.04 -3.78
C GLN A 34 7.72 -5.51 -5.18
N GLN A 35 7.03 -4.48 -5.67
CA GLN A 35 7.21 -3.98 -7.04
C GLN A 35 8.37 -2.99 -7.19
N MET A 36 8.58 -2.11 -6.21
CA MET A 36 9.63 -1.08 -6.26
C MET A 36 10.75 -1.25 -5.22
N GLY A 37 10.57 -2.16 -4.25
CA GLY A 37 11.44 -2.32 -3.09
C GLY A 37 11.04 -1.42 -1.93
N PHE A 38 11.16 -1.93 -0.70
CA PHE A 38 10.76 -1.26 0.54
C PHE A 38 11.32 0.16 0.68
N GLU A 39 12.63 0.35 0.49
CA GLU A 39 13.28 1.67 0.65
C GLU A 39 12.68 2.73 -0.29
N LYS A 40 12.50 2.38 -1.58
CA LYS A 40 11.90 3.30 -2.56
C LYS A 40 10.42 3.55 -2.27
N PHE A 41 9.69 2.54 -1.80
CA PHE A 41 8.29 2.68 -1.41
C PHE A 41 8.14 3.68 -0.26
N ILE A 42 8.92 3.53 0.81
CA ILE A 42 8.90 4.44 1.96
C ILE A 42 9.33 5.86 1.56
N GLU A 43 10.34 6.02 0.71
CA GLU A 43 10.74 7.33 0.20
C GLU A 43 9.61 8.01 -0.61
N ALA A 44 8.98 7.26 -1.52
CA ALA A 44 7.89 7.79 -2.34
C ALA A 44 6.64 8.10 -1.50
N TYR A 45 6.25 7.21 -0.59
CA TYR A 45 5.12 7.42 0.32
C TYR A 45 5.34 8.67 1.18
N ASN A 46 6.49 8.82 1.83
CA ASN A 46 6.76 9.98 2.69
C ASN A 46 6.78 11.30 1.90
N LYS A 47 7.31 11.31 0.68
CA LYS A 47 7.25 12.51 -0.18
C LYS A 47 5.82 12.85 -0.60
N ILE A 48 5.02 11.87 -0.98
CA ILE A 48 3.61 12.09 -1.35
C ILE A 48 2.80 12.56 -0.14
N LYS A 49 3.06 12.00 1.05
CA LYS A 49 2.44 12.44 2.30
C LYS A 49 2.77 13.90 2.61
N ALA A 50 4.05 14.27 2.58
CA ALA A 50 4.47 15.67 2.77
C ALA A 50 3.82 16.64 1.75
N ILE A 51 3.75 16.27 0.47
CA ILE A 51 3.08 17.08 -0.57
C ILE A 51 1.57 17.23 -0.30
N HIS A 52 0.93 16.25 0.36
CA HIS A 52 -0.50 16.29 0.62
C HIS A 52 -0.87 16.99 1.93
N GLU A 53 0.03 16.97 2.92
CA GLU A 53 -0.12 17.69 4.19
C GLU A 53 0.22 19.18 4.05
N ASP A 54 1.06 19.57 3.08
CA ASP A 54 1.45 20.95 2.84
C ASP A 54 0.52 21.64 1.81
N GLU A 55 -0.58 22.21 2.30
CA GLU A 55 -1.63 22.85 1.47
C GLU A 55 -1.12 24.06 0.64
N ASP A 56 0.03 24.64 0.99
CA ASP A 56 0.58 25.84 0.35
C ASP A 56 1.62 25.54 -0.77
N GLU A 57 2.27 24.35 -0.78
CA GLU A 57 3.29 24.01 -1.78
C GLU A 57 2.72 23.50 -3.13
N ASN A 58 2.14 24.43 -3.90
CA ASN A 58 1.98 24.40 -5.37
C ASN A 58 2.00 22.99 -6.02
N MET A 59 0.83 22.35 -6.16
CA MET A 59 0.61 21.00 -6.72
C MET A 59 1.45 20.61 -7.96
N ALA A 60 1.85 21.57 -8.80
CA ALA A 60 2.72 21.35 -9.95
C ALA A 60 4.12 20.83 -9.59
N LEU A 61 4.68 21.21 -8.43
CA LEU A 61 5.98 20.73 -7.95
C LEU A 61 5.91 19.28 -7.46
N GLY A 62 4.86 18.94 -6.73
CA GLY A 62 4.66 17.60 -6.17
C GLY A 62 4.66 16.51 -7.25
N SER A 63 3.95 16.72 -8.35
CA SER A 63 3.92 15.76 -9.48
C SER A 63 5.32 15.51 -10.06
N SER A 64 6.14 16.55 -10.23
CA SER A 64 7.50 16.44 -10.77
C SER A 64 8.48 15.80 -9.78
N LEU A 65 8.32 16.05 -8.48
CA LEU A 65 9.15 15.46 -7.43
C LEU A 65 8.89 13.96 -7.29
N VAL A 66 7.62 13.55 -7.37
CA VAL A 66 7.22 12.15 -7.31
C VAL A 66 7.63 11.40 -8.57
N PHE A 67 7.49 11.99 -9.76
CA PHE A 67 8.05 11.45 -11.00
C PHE A 67 9.56 11.22 -10.90
N SER A 68 10.29 12.16 -10.30
CA SER A 68 11.75 12.05 -10.08
C SER A 68 12.12 10.96 -9.07
N THR A 69 11.21 10.59 -8.16
CA THR A 69 11.44 9.58 -7.10
C THR A 69 11.07 8.17 -7.56
N LEU A 70 9.94 8.02 -8.25
CA LEU A 70 9.48 6.75 -8.81
C LEU A 70 10.25 6.34 -10.09
N GLY A 71 10.68 7.35 -10.86
CA GLY A 71 11.13 7.16 -12.24
C GLY A 71 9.99 6.74 -13.18
N THR A 72 10.29 6.67 -14.46
CA THR A 72 9.35 6.21 -15.50
C THR A 72 8.88 4.76 -15.31
N GLU A 73 9.71 3.94 -14.66
CA GLU A 73 9.42 2.53 -14.36
C GLU A 73 8.25 2.38 -13.36
N HIS A 74 8.28 3.11 -12.25
CA HIS A 74 7.28 3.00 -11.18
C HIS A 74 6.20 4.08 -11.21
N GLN A 75 6.16 4.95 -12.22
CA GLN A 75 5.14 6.01 -12.33
C GLN A 75 3.70 5.46 -12.24
N HIS A 76 3.46 4.25 -12.75
CA HIS A 76 2.17 3.56 -12.69
C HIS A 76 1.73 3.19 -11.25
N LEU A 77 2.64 3.22 -10.28
CA LEU A 77 2.36 2.97 -8.86
C LEU A 77 1.88 4.23 -8.12
N TYR A 78 2.07 5.43 -8.68
CA TYR A 78 1.70 6.68 -8.03
C TYR A 78 0.25 6.70 -7.50
N PRO A 79 -0.80 6.30 -8.26
CA PRO A 79 -2.17 6.33 -7.76
C PRO A 79 -2.39 5.40 -6.56
N ASN A 80 -1.66 4.29 -6.49
CA ASN A 80 -1.76 3.33 -5.39
C ASN A 80 -1.09 3.87 -4.12
N ILE A 81 0.06 4.55 -4.25
CA ILE A 81 0.74 5.17 -3.10
C ILE A 81 -0.06 6.38 -2.59
N LEU A 82 -0.60 7.20 -3.50
CA LEU A 82 -1.52 8.30 -3.16
C LEU A 82 -2.77 7.78 -2.43
N HIS A 83 -3.35 6.66 -2.86
CA HIS A 83 -4.49 6.05 -2.19
C HIS A 83 -4.15 5.59 -0.76
N LEU A 84 -2.95 5.06 -0.50
CA LEU A 84 -2.51 4.77 0.88
C LEU A 84 -2.41 6.05 1.72
N VAL A 85 -1.75 7.10 1.20
CA VAL A 85 -1.63 8.39 1.90
C VAL A 85 -3.02 8.98 2.22
N MET A 86 -3.95 8.93 1.27
CA MET A 86 -5.33 9.41 1.47
C MET A 86 -6.12 8.58 2.47
N ALA A 87 -5.96 7.26 2.46
CA ALA A 87 -6.62 6.39 3.43
C ALA A 87 -6.08 6.67 4.85
N ASP A 88 -4.75 6.76 5.00
CA ASP A 88 -4.12 7.06 6.27
C ASP A 88 -4.53 8.46 6.79
N GLY A 89 -4.61 9.47 5.92
CA GLY A 89 -5.05 10.83 6.27
C GLY A 89 -6.52 10.91 6.71
N ALA A 90 -7.43 10.27 5.97
CA ALA A 90 -8.85 10.26 6.33
C ALA A 90 -9.10 9.63 7.73
N TYR A 91 -8.35 8.58 8.08
CA TYR A 91 -8.41 7.99 9.44
C TYR A 91 -7.70 8.83 10.53
N GLN A 92 -6.98 9.90 10.16
CA GLN A 92 -6.48 10.90 11.11
C GLN A 92 -7.51 12.01 11.33
N GLU A 93 -8.14 12.54 10.28
CA GLU A 93 -9.16 13.62 10.40
C GLU A 93 -10.40 13.20 11.20
N ASP A 94 -10.88 11.95 11.07
CA ASP A 94 -12.03 11.42 11.83
C ASP A 94 -11.72 11.09 13.31
N ASN A 95 -10.49 11.30 13.79
CA ASN A 95 -10.01 10.81 15.09
C ASN A 95 -9.49 11.92 16.04
N ASP A 96 -9.61 13.19 15.62
CA ASP A 96 -9.23 14.41 16.36
C ASP A 96 -10.49 15.28 16.73
N GLU A 97 -11.66 14.63 16.95
CA GLU A 97 -12.90 15.25 17.51
C GLU A 97 -13.24 14.76 18.94
#